data_AF-A0AAW6D493-F1
#
_entry.id   AF-A0AAW6D493-F1
#
_cell.length_a   1.000
_cell.length_b   1.000
_cell.length_c   1.000
_cell.angle_alpha   90.00
_cell.angle_beta   90.00
_cell.angle_gamma   90.00
#
_symmetry.space_group_name_H-M   'P 1'
#
loop_
_entity.id
_entity.type
_entity.pdbx_description
1 polymer ?
#
loop_
_entity_poly.entity_id
_entity_poly.type
_entity_poly.pdbx_seq_one_letter_code
_entity_poly.pdbx_strand_id
1 'polypeptide(L)'
;MAAKIDWNTADNSSSDPQATILAWLEKENSMSSPFFDENYVNSYFTKANELLAQSQEVLEQGQKDNSNGDAFGLVTVIYSVVLFLLGIAGSFNHKANKYAVVIIALVAFVIATIYMFTLPMPTGFNIASFFKG
;
A
#
# COMPACT_ATOMS: atom_id res chain seq x y z
N MET A 1 -1.88 -37.29 -5.40
CA MET A 1 -2.10 -38.41 -6.33
C MET A 1 -3.42 -39.06 -5.95
N ALA A 2 -4.48 -38.87 -6.73
CA ALA A 2 -5.79 -39.44 -6.43
C ALA A 2 -5.75 -40.95 -6.71
N ALA A 3 -5.99 -41.77 -5.69
CA ALA A 3 -6.15 -43.21 -5.85
C ALA A 3 -7.42 -43.46 -6.68
N LYS A 4 -7.29 -44.23 -7.76
CA LYS A 4 -8.42 -44.63 -8.59
C LYS A 4 -9.26 -45.62 -7.75
N ILE A 5 -10.46 -45.20 -7.36
CA ILE A 5 -11.39 -46.09 -6.65
C ILE A 5 -11.89 -47.11 -7.68
N ASP A 6 -11.41 -48.35 -7.59
CA ASP A 6 -11.84 -49.46 -8.43
C ASP A 6 -13.20 -49.96 -7.90
N TRP A 7 -14.29 -49.52 -8.53
CA TRP A 7 -15.64 -49.92 -8.16
C TRP A 7 -15.97 -51.26 -8.83
N ASN A 8 -15.53 -52.37 -8.24
CA ASN A 8 -15.88 -53.71 -8.72
C ASN A 8 -17.31 -54.07 -8.28
N THR A 9 -18.29 -53.88 -9.16
CA THR A 9 -19.72 -54.14 -8.90
C THR A 9 -20.04 -55.63 -8.60
N ALA A 10 -19.11 -56.56 -8.88
CA ALA A 10 -19.33 -57.99 -8.70
C ALA A 10 -19.22 -58.48 -7.24
N ASP A 11 -18.44 -57.79 -6.39
CA ASP A 11 -18.25 -58.17 -4.97
C ASP A 11 -19.15 -57.42 -3.98
N ASN A 12 -19.92 -56.42 -4.47
CA ASN A 12 -20.67 -55.50 -3.61
C ASN A 12 -22.18 -55.80 -3.55
N SER A 13 -22.62 -56.97 -4.01
CA SER A 13 -24.01 -57.43 -3.82
C SER A 13 -24.16 -58.07 -2.43
N SER A 14 -24.01 -57.26 -1.38
CA SER A 14 -24.33 -57.71 -0.02
C SER A 14 -25.85 -57.74 0.17
N SER A 15 -26.34 -58.73 0.91
CA SER A 15 -27.75 -58.87 1.29
C SER A 15 -28.26 -57.78 2.24
N ASP A 16 -27.35 -56.92 2.73
CA ASP A 16 -27.65 -55.73 3.52
C ASP A 16 -26.71 -54.56 3.13
N PRO A 17 -27.12 -53.71 2.18
CA PRO A 17 -26.35 -52.57 1.71
C PRO A 17 -26.00 -51.57 2.83
N GLN A 18 -26.84 -51.48 3.87
CA GLN A 18 -26.64 -50.52 4.96
C GLN A 18 -25.45 -50.93 5.84
N ALA A 19 -25.32 -52.21 6.17
CA ALA A 19 -24.20 -52.74 6.94
C ALA A 19 -22.86 -52.57 6.20
N THR A 20 -22.85 -52.74 4.87
CA THR A 20 -21.64 -52.51 4.05
C THR A 20 -21.25 -51.03 4.00
N ILE A 21 -22.23 -50.12 3.89
CA ILE A 21 -21.99 -48.68 3.95
C ILE A 21 -21.47 -48.26 5.34
N LEU A 22 -22.05 -48.81 6.42
CA LEU A 22 -21.65 -48.48 7.79
C LEU A 22 -20.22 -48.96 8.08
N ALA A 23 -19.89 -50.20 7.66
CA ALA A 23 -18.54 -50.75 7.79
C ALA A 23 -17.50 -49.96 6.97
N TRP A 24 -17.89 -49.45 5.79
CA TRP A 24 -17.03 -48.56 5.01
C TRP A 24 -16.86 -47.19 5.70
N LEU A 25 -17.95 -46.62 6.25
CA LEU A 25 -17.92 -45.36 7.01
C LEU A 25 -16.98 -45.44 8.23
N GLU A 26 -17.08 -46.52 8.99
CA GLU A 26 -16.29 -46.76 10.20
C GLU A 26 -14.83 -47.09 9.87
N LYS A 27 -14.57 -47.84 8.79
CA LYS A 27 -13.21 -48.26 8.39
C LYS A 27 -12.38 -47.14 7.78
N GLU A 28 -12.98 -46.25 7.00
CA GLU A 28 -12.26 -45.19 6.28
C GLU A 28 -12.19 -43.85 7.03
N ASN A 29 -12.80 -43.73 8.21
CA ASN A 29 -12.93 -42.44 8.92
C ASN A 29 -13.48 -41.35 7.96
N SER A 30 -14.39 -41.75 7.07
CA SER A 30 -14.81 -40.97 5.89
C SER A 30 -15.71 -39.78 6.24
N MET A 31 -16.04 -39.62 7.52
CA MET A 31 -16.72 -38.43 8.07
C MET A 31 -15.75 -37.26 8.28
N SER A 32 -14.43 -37.50 8.35
CA SER A 32 -13.42 -36.46 8.53
C SER A 32 -13.10 -35.78 7.20
N SER A 33 -13.99 -34.91 6.77
CA SER A 33 -13.76 -34.01 5.64
C SER A 33 -12.50 -33.15 5.86
N PRO A 34 -11.66 -32.93 4.83
CA PRO A 34 -10.53 -32.00 4.92
C PRO A 34 -10.98 -30.56 5.24
N PHE A 35 -12.26 -30.23 5.08
CA PHE A 35 -12.83 -28.95 5.51
C PHE A 35 -13.06 -28.83 7.02
N PHE A 36 -12.90 -29.91 7.80
CA PHE A 36 -12.87 -29.87 9.27
C PHE A 36 -11.45 -29.67 9.82
N ASP A 37 -10.41 -29.76 8.99
CA ASP A 37 -9.04 -29.43 9.38
C ASP A 37 -8.83 -27.91 9.28
N GLU A 38 -8.71 -27.25 10.43
CA GLU A 38 -8.47 -25.81 10.53
C GLU A 38 -7.20 -25.37 9.77
N ASN A 39 -6.15 -26.19 9.71
CA ASN A 39 -4.93 -25.84 8.97
C ASN A 39 -5.17 -25.86 7.46
N TYR A 40 -5.95 -26.83 6.98
CA TYR A 40 -6.31 -26.91 5.55
C TYR A 40 -7.16 -25.70 5.13
N VAL A 41 -8.18 -25.35 5.92
CA VAL A 41 -9.03 -24.18 5.66
C VAL A 41 -8.22 -22.87 5.76
N ASN A 42 -7.39 -22.72 6.80
CA ASN A 42 -6.56 -21.52 6.96
C ASN A 42 -5.56 -21.36 5.81
N SER A 43 -5.03 -22.44 5.24
CA SER A 43 -4.07 -22.38 4.12
C SER A 43 -4.60 -21.63 2.89
N TYR A 44 -5.92 -21.66 2.64
CA TYR A 44 -6.57 -20.89 1.57
C TYR A 44 -6.51 -19.38 1.83
N PHE A 45 -6.54 -18.97 3.09
CA PHE A 45 -6.55 -17.57 3.51
C PHE A 45 -5.16 -17.05 3.89
N THR A 46 -4.16 -17.92 4.14
CA THR A 46 -2.80 -17.50 4.48
C THR A 46 -2.24 -16.51 3.47
N LYS A 47 -2.32 -16.83 2.17
CA LYS A 47 -1.83 -15.94 1.11
C LYS A 47 -2.63 -14.65 1.00
N ALA A 48 -3.95 -14.72 1.23
CA ALA A 48 -4.80 -13.54 1.23
C ALA A 48 -4.46 -12.62 2.42
N ASN A 49 -4.28 -13.17 3.60
CA ASN A 49 -3.89 -12.44 4.81
C ASN A 49 -2.49 -11.84 4.69
N GLU A 50 -1.54 -12.57 4.11
CA GLU A 50 -0.20 -12.06 3.81
C GLU A 50 -0.26 -10.89 2.82
N LEU A 51 -1.05 -11.03 1.75
CA LEU A 51 -1.24 -9.95 0.78
C LEU A 51 -1.97 -8.74 1.39
N LEU A 52 -2.94 -8.97 2.28
CA LEU A 52 -3.62 -7.90 3.02
C LEU A 52 -2.64 -7.17 3.94
N ALA A 53 -1.77 -7.89 4.64
CA ALA A 53 -0.74 -7.29 5.49
C ALA A 53 0.24 -6.43 4.66
N GLN A 54 0.75 -6.97 3.55
CA GLN A 54 1.61 -6.21 2.63
C GLN A 54 0.89 -4.98 2.06
N SER A 55 -0.39 -5.13 1.68
CA SER A 55 -1.18 -4.01 1.15
C SER A 55 -1.37 -2.91 2.19
N GLN A 56 -1.60 -3.28 3.46
CA GLN A 56 -1.75 -2.33 4.55
C GLN A 56 -0.46 -1.55 4.79
N GLU A 57 0.70 -2.21 4.80
CA GLU A 57 2.00 -1.56 4.92
C GLU A 57 2.26 -0.57 3.76
N VAL A 58 1.98 -0.98 2.52
CA VAL A 58 2.14 -0.10 1.35
C VAL A 58 1.16 1.07 1.39
N LEU A 59 -0.07 0.88 1.86
CA LEU A 59 -1.05 1.96 2.00
C LEU A 59 -0.62 2.97 3.07
N GLU A 60 -0.12 2.52 4.22
CA GLU A 60 0.38 3.41 5.27
C GLU A 60 1.58 4.22 4.79
N GLN A 61 2.51 3.57 4.08
CA GLN A 61 3.65 4.24 3.46
C GLN A 61 3.16 5.26 2.40
N GLY A 62 2.20 4.86 1.55
CA GLY A 62 1.62 5.74 0.54
C GLY A 62 0.89 6.95 1.12
N GLN A 63 0.21 6.81 2.26
CA GLN A 63 -0.41 7.93 2.97
C GLN A 63 0.65 8.91 3.49
N LYS A 64 1.73 8.38 4.09
CA LYS A 64 2.84 9.20 4.59
C LYS A 64 3.53 9.95 3.44
N ASP A 65 3.76 9.28 2.33
CA ASP A 65 4.36 9.89 1.13
C ASP A 65 3.45 10.92 0.49
N ASN A 66 2.13 10.70 0.49
CA ASN A 66 1.16 11.68 0.01
C ASN A 66 1.14 12.95 0.87
N SER A 67 1.18 12.82 2.20
CA SER A 67 1.29 13.97 3.11
C SER A 67 2.59 14.75 2.91
N ASN A 68 3.71 14.06 2.68
CA ASN A 68 4.98 14.72 2.35
C ASN A 68 4.90 15.43 0.98
N GLY A 69 4.27 14.79 -0.01
CA GLY A 69 4.04 15.35 -1.34
C GLY A 69 3.19 16.62 -1.33
N ASP A 70 2.12 16.64 -0.54
CA ASP A 70 1.28 17.84 -0.33
C ASP A 70 2.09 18.98 0.27
N ALA A 71 2.96 18.69 1.26
CA ALA A 71 3.84 19.70 1.84
C ALA A 71 4.85 20.27 0.83
N PHE A 72 5.40 19.45 -0.07
CA PHE A 72 6.23 19.96 -1.19
C PHE A 72 5.42 20.81 -2.17
N GLY A 73 4.16 20.43 -2.43
CA GLY A 73 3.21 21.22 -3.23
C GLY A 73 2.99 22.61 -2.61
N LEU A 74 2.74 22.66 -1.30
CA LEU A 74 2.58 23.90 -0.54
C LEU A 74 3.81 24.80 -0.67
N VAL A 75 5.02 24.28 -0.46
CA VAL A 75 6.28 25.04 -0.60
C VAL A 75 6.40 25.65 -2.00
N THR A 76 6.07 24.87 -3.03
CA THR A 76 6.13 25.32 -4.42
C THR A 76 5.19 26.50 -4.68
N VAL A 77 3.95 26.41 -4.18
CA VAL A 77 2.96 27.51 -4.29
C VAL A 77 3.47 28.76 -3.57
N ILE A 78 4.06 28.62 -2.37
CA ILE A 78 4.64 29.77 -1.66
C ILE A 78 5.75 30.42 -2.49
N TYR A 79 6.65 29.63 -3.09
CA TYR A 79 7.70 30.19 -3.96
C TYR A 79 7.13 30.93 -5.17
N SER A 80 6.06 30.43 -5.80
CA SER A 80 5.38 31.16 -6.88
C SER A 80 4.86 32.52 -6.40
N VAL A 81 4.27 32.60 -5.21
CA VAL A 81 3.79 33.86 -4.61
C VAL A 81 4.95 34.80 -4.29
N VAL A 82 6.04 34.29 -3.73
CA VAL A 82 7.26 35.08 -3.46
C VAL A 82 7.80 35.70 -4.75
N LEU A 83 7.95 34.90 -5.80
CA LEU A 83 8.44 35.38 -7.11
C LEU A 83 7.49 36.40 -7.71
N PHE A 84 6.18 36.19 -7.57
CA PHE A 84 5.16 37.15 -8.01
C PHE A 84 5.28 38.49 -7.26
N LEU A 85 5.40 38.46 -5.93
CA LEU A 85 5.56 39.66 -5.11
C LEU A 85 6.84 40.43 -5.47
N LEU A 86 7.95 39.73 -5.73
CA LEU A 86 9.19 40.34 -6.20
C LEU A 86 9.02 40.94 -7.61
N GLY A 87 8.30 40.26 -8.50
CA GLY A 87 8.00 40.74 -9.84
C GLY A 87 7.24 42.07 -9.83
N ILE A 88 6.15 42.15 -9.05
CA ILE A 88 5.38 43.40 -8.93
C ILE A 88 6.15 44.48 -8.15
N ALA A 89 7.02 44.11 -7.22
CA ALA A 89 7.84 45.07 -6.49
C ALA A 89 8.79 45.86 -7.42
N GLY A 90 9.15 45.28 -8.56
CA GLY A 90 9.87 45.97 -9.63
C GLY A 90 9.09 47.13 -10.27
N SER A 91 7.76 47.07 -10.25
CA SER A 91 6.86 48.06 -10.86
C SER A 91 6.56 49.27 -9.94
N PHE A 92 6.80 49.16 -8.64
CA PHE A 92 6.52 50.27 -7.71
C PHE A 92 7.52 51.43 -7.86
N ASN A 93 7.00 52.62 -8.13
CA ASN A 93 7.77 53.87 -8.16
C ASN A 93 8.13 54.39 -6.75
N HIS A 94 7.30 54.08 -5.74
CA HIS A 94 7.52 54.55 -4.37
C HIS A 94 8.44 53.60 -3.60
N LYS A 95 9.61 54.10 -3.19
CA LYS A 95 10.68 53.29 -2.57
C LYS A 95 10.22 52.59 -1.29
N ALA A 96 9.39 53.23 -0.45
CA ALA A 96 8.92 52.62 0.79
C ALA A 96 8.03 51.38 0.54
N ASN A 97 7.07 51.47 -0.37
CA ASN A 97 6.18 50.37 -0.71
C ASN A 97 6.94 49.21 -1.38
N LYS A 98 7.92 49.56 -2.23
CA LYS A 98 8.83 48.59 -2.82
C LYS A 98 9.58 47.79 -1.74
N TYR A 99 10.19 48.47 -0.77
CA TYR A 99 10.91 47.80 0.31
C TYR A 99 9.99 46.97 1.20
N ALA A 100 8.78 47.44 1.52
CA ALA A 100 7.82 46.69 2.31
C ALA A 100 7.48 45.34 1.66
N VAL A 101 7.17 45.32 0.37
CA VAL A 101 6.82 44.09 -0.36
C VAL A 101 8.03 43.15 -0.48
N VAL A 102 9.23 43.69 -0.73
CA VAL A 102 10.46 42.89 -0.77
C VAL A 102 10.75 42.23 0.59
N ILE A 103 10.60 42.96 1.70
CA ILE A 103 10.83 42.42 3.04
C ILE A 103 9.84 41.28 3.33
N ILE A 104 8.55 41.47 3.05
CA ILE A 104 7.52 40.45 3.26
C ILE A 104 7.85 39.19 2.44
N ALA A 105 8.20 39.36 1.17
CA ALA A 105 8.53 38.25 0.30
C ALA A 105 9.82 37.53 0.73
N LEU A 106 10.81 38.26 1.27
CA LEU A 106 12.04 37.68 1.79
C LEU A 106 11.79 36.87 3.07
N VAL A 107 10.92 37.36 3.97
CA VAL A 107 10.49 36.58 5.16
C VAL A 107 9.76 35.30 4.74
N ALA A 108 8.81 35.41 3.80
CA ALA A 108 8.07 34.25 3.29
C ALA A 108 9.00 33.23 2.61
N PHE A 109 10.01 33.71 1.86
CA PHE A 109 11.03 32.87 1.25
C PHE A 109 11.83 32.09 2.30
N VAL A 110 12.35 32.77 3.33
CA VAL A 110 13.14 32.12 4.39
C VAL A 110 12.30 31.06 5.12
N ILE A 111 11.04 31.37 5.45
CA ILE A 111 10.13 30.41 6.10
C ILE A 111 9.90 29.18 5.20
N ALA A 112 9.61 29.39 3.92
CA ALA A 112 9.40 28.30 2.97
C ALA A 112 10.65 27.43 2.79
N THR A 113 11.83 28.05 2.72
CA THR A 113 13.11 27.35 2.61
C THR A 113 13.40 26.52 3.86
N ILE A 114 13.19 27.07 5.06
CA ILE A 114 13.34 26.31 6.32
C ILE A 114 12.37 25.12 6.32
N TYR A 115 11.10 25.35 5.99
CA TYR A 115 10.08 24.29 5.96
C TYR A 115 10.44 23.20 4.95
N MET A 116 10.94 23.56 3.76
CA MET A 116 11.41 22.61 2.75
C MET A 116 12.53 21.70 3.27
N PHE A 117 13.49 22.25 4.02
CA PHE A 117 14.58 21.46 4.60
C PHE A 117 14.12 20.51 5.72
N THR A 118 12.97 20.78 6.35
CA THR A 118 12.39 19.87 7.36
C THR A 118 11.61 18.71 6.76
N LEU A 119 11.29 18.76 5.46
CA LEU A 119 10.54 17.69 4.79
C LEU A 119 11.47 16.53 4.40
N PRO A 120 11.12 15.28 4.73
CA PRO A 120 11.89 14.13 4.29
C PRO A 120 11.83 14.04 2.77
N MET A 121 13.00 14.02 2.12
CA MET A 121 13.07 13.84 0.68
C MET A 121 12.46 12.49 0.29
N PRO A 122 11.74 12.40 -0.84
CA PRO A 122 11.23 11.12 -1.33
C PRO A 122 12.37 10.11 -1.42
N THR A 123 12.29 9.06 -0.60
CA THR A 123 13.31 8.01 -0.54
C THR A 123 13.37 7.30 -1.88
N GLY A 124 14.42 7.55 -2.66
CA GLY A 124 14.64 6.95 -3.98
C GLY A 124 15.26 7.88 -5.03
N PHE A 125 15.21 9.21 -4.84
CA PHE A 125 15.84 10.13 -5.78
C PHE A 125 17.33 10.29 -5.49
N ASN A 126 18.17 9.62 -6.28
CA ASN A 126 19.61 9.80 -6.24
C ASN A 126 20.01 10.74 -7.40
N ILE A 127 20.45 11.96 -7.08
CA ILE A 127 20.88 12.95 -8.08
C ILE A 127 21.95 12.36 -9.02
N ALA A 128 22.80 11.48 -8.49
CA ALA A 128 23.82 10.79 -9.27
C ALA A 128 23.28 9.77 -10.28
N SER A 129 22.06 9.24 -10.13
CA SER A 129 21.45 8.35 -11.13
C SER A 129 20.67 9.11 -12.20
N PHE A 130 20.14 10.29 -11.90
CA PHE A 130 19.41 11.14 -12.86
C PHE A 130 20.31 11.68 -13.97
N PHE A 131 21.55 12.04 -13.67
CA PHE A 131 22.53 12.53 -14.66
C PHE A 131 23.43 11.43 -15.24
N LYS A 132 23.16 10.16 -14.93
CA LYS A 132 23.89 9.00 -15.45
C LYS A 132 23.13 8.21 -16.53
N GLY A 133 21.98 8.72 -16.96
CA GLY A 133 21.26 8.23 -18.14
C GLY A 133 21.93 8.66 -19.44
#